data_AF-A0A4Q4D203-F1
#
_entry.id   AF-A0A4Q4D203-F1
#
_cell.length_a   1.000
_cell.length_b   1.000
_cell.length_c   1.000
_cell.angle_alpha   90.00
_cell.angle_beta   90.00
_cell.angle_gamma   90.00
#
_symmetry.space_group_name_H-M   'P 1'
#
loop_
_entity.id
_entity.type
_entity.pdbx_description
1 polymer ?
#
loop_
_entity_poly.entity_id
_entity_poly.type
_entity_poly.pdbx_seq_one_letter_code
_entity_poly.pdbx_strand_id
1 'polypeptide(L)'
;SMTTHLGTKALLSLAAFVWFPAAVVLLGYGSSVGVPVVVALGAAVLGFLLPDLTLRREAELRRRDFRHVVGSFLDLVAMNLAGGRGLPEALMAASSFGDHWAMVRLRQALSNARIMGWTPWESISQLGKELGIDELRDLASALALAGDEGARIRSSLMARAESMRRKELVDVEGAAGESSQSMLMAQLLMCIAFLVFLAYPAVSQLG
;
A
#
# COMPACT_ATOMS: atom_id res chain seq x y z
N SER A 1 -2.58 16.51 24.61
CA SER A 1 -1.92 17.73 25.13
C SER A 1 -1.50 18.66 23.98
N MET A 2 -2.48 19.16 23.21
CA MET A 2 -2.22 20.12 22.10
C MET A 2 -3.24 21.27 22.15
N THR A 3 -4.46 20.96 22.59
CA THR A 3 -5.51 21.92 22.97
C THR A 3 -5.11 22.81 24.14
N THR A 4 -4.38 22.29 25.13
CA THR A 4 -3.89 23.07 26.28
C THR A 4 -2.82 24.08 25.88
N HIS A 5 -1.91 23.73 24.95
CA HIS A 5 -0.87 24.64 24.48
C HIS A 5 -1.40 25.74 23.54
N LEU A 6 -2.42 25.45 22.72
CA LEU A 6 -3.11 26.46 21.92
C LEU A 6 -3.93 27.42 22.80
N GLY A 7 -4.60 26.91 23.82
CA GLY A 7 -5.37 27.72 24.78
C GLY A 7 -4.49 28.70 25.56
N THR A 8 -3.37 28.25 26.12
CA THR A 8 -2.45 29.11 26.88
C THR A 8 -1.77 30.17 26.01
N LYS A 9 -1.42 29.85 24.75
CA LYS A 9 -0.84 30.83 23.82
C LYS A 9 -1.85 31.89 23.38
N ALA A 10 -3.10 31.48 23.11
CA ALA A 10 -4.18 32.41 22.78
C ALA A 10 -4.54 33.32 23.97
N LEU A 11 -4.56 32.78 25.19
CA LEU A 11 -4.77 33.53 26.43
C LEU A 11 -3.65 34.53 26.71
N LEU A 12 -2.39 34.16 26.46
CA LEU A 12 -1.25 35.07 26.62
C LEU A 12 -1.24 36.18 25.56
N SER A 13 -1.63 35.90 24.31
CA SER A 13 -1.78 36.93 23.28
C SER A 13 -2.93 37.88 23.56
N LEU A 14 -4.07 37.38 24.08
CA LEU A 14 -5.20 38.21 24.51
C LEU A 14 -4.85 39.04 25.75
N ALA A 15 -4.15 38.45 26.72
CA ALA A 15 -3.69 39.15 27.91
C ALA A 15 -2.70 40.26 27.55
N ALA A 16 -1.72 39.99 26.67
CA ALA A 16 -0.77 41.00 26.18
C ALA A 16 -1.47 42.10 25.35
N PHE A 17 -2.47 41.73 24.53
CA PHE A 17 -3.25 42.68 23.73
C PHE A 17 -4.12 43.61 24.58
N VAL A 18 -4.60 43.14 25.74
CA VAL A 18 -5.42 43.95 26.67
C VAL A 18 -4.54 44.75 27.64
N TRP A 19 -3.42 44.19 28.11
CA TRP A 19 -2.54 44.87 29.08
C TRP A 19 -1.64 45.95 28.47
N PHE A 20 -1.18 45.77 27.22
CA PHE A 20 -0.29 46.73 26.57
C PHE A 20 -0.93 48.11 26.33
N PRO A 21 -2.16 48.24 25.81
CA PRO A 21 -2.82 49.54 25.67
C PRO A 21 -3.20 50.14 27.04
N ALA A 22 -3.57 49.32 28.02
CA ALA A 22 -3.84 49.78 29.38
C ALA A 22 -2.58 50.40 30.04
N ALA A 23 -1.40 49.79 29.84
CA ALA A 23 -0.12 50.32 30.32
C ALA A 23 0.27 51.63 29.62
N VAL A 24 0.02 51.77 28.31
CA VAL A 24 0.30 53.00 27.55
C VAL A 24 -0.59 54.17 27.99
N VAL A 25 -1.86 53.89 28.31
CA VAL A 25 -2.79 54.89 28.86
C VAL A 25 -2.41 55.29 30.30
N LEU A 26 -1.99 54.33 31.13
CA LEU A 26 -1.52 54.57 32.51
C LEU A 26 -0.20 55.34 32.58
N LEU A 27 0.69 55.17 31.60
CA LEU A 27 1.97 55.90 31.50
C LEU A 27 1.84 57.33 30.95
N GLY A 28 0.62 57.80 30.67
CA GLY A 28 0.36 59.23 30.42
C GLY A 28 0.77 59.75 29.03
N TYR A 29 1.02 58.87 28.05
CA TYR A 29 1.39 59.25 26.68
C TYR A 29 0.20 59.68 25.79
N GLY A 30 -0.90 60.16 26.39
CA GLY A 30 -2.17 60.43 25.71
C GLY A 30 -2.54 61.91 25.63
N SER A 31 -1.96 62.66 24.67
CA SER A 31 -2.50 63.97 24.25
C SER A 31 -3.24 63.91 22.91
N SER A 32 -3.26 62.76 22.22
CA SER A 32 -4.02 62.57 20.98
C SER A 32 -4.59 61.14 20.89
N VAL A 33 -5.91 61.05 20.71
CA VAL A 33 -6.70 59.79 20.65
C VAL A 33 -6.31 58.91 19.45
N GLY A 34 -5.61 59.45 18.44
CA GLY A 34 -5.25 58.70 17.23
C GLY A 34 -4.12 57.69 17.40
N VAL A 35 -3.11 57.99 18.22
CA VAL A 35 -1.92 57.12 18.39
C VAL A 35 -2.26 55.77 19.05
N PRO A 36 -3.08 55.71 20.12
CA PRO A 36 -3.46 54.45 20.75
C PRO A 36 -4.24 53.51 19.81
N VAL A 37 -5.09 54.05 18.92
CA VAL A 37 -5.91 53.26 17.99
C VAL A 37 -5.06 52.59 16.92
N VAL A 38 -4.08 53.29 16.35
CA VAL A 38 -3.17 52.72 15.33
C VAL A 38 -2.26 51.65 15.94
N VAL A 39 -1.77 51.85 17.17
CA VAL A 39 -0.96 50.84 17.88
C VAL A 39 -1.79 49.60 18.22
N ALA A 40 -3.04 49.76 18.65
CA ALA A 40 -3.95 48.63 18.90
C ALA A 40 -4.27 47.85 17.62
N LEU A 41 -4.52 48.53 16.49
CA LEU A 41 -4.72 47.88 15.19
C LEU A 41 -3.46 47.14 14.72
N GLY A 42 -2.29 47.75 14.85
CA GLY A 42 -1.01 47.11 14.51
C GLY A 42 -0.74 45.87 15.35
N ALA A 43 -0.99 45.93 16.66
CA ALA A 43 -0.85 44.80 17.57
C ALA A 43 -1.86 43.67 17.27
N ALA A 44 -3.10 44.01 16.86
CA ALA A 44 -4.11 43.01 16.48
C ALA A 44 -3.70 42.25 15.22
N VAL A 45 -3.22 42.96 14.20
CA VAL A 45 -2.73 42.38 12.94
C VAL A 45 -1.49 41.51 13.19
N LEU A 46 -0.53 41.99 13.98
CA LEU A 46 0.65 41.21 14.36
C LEU A 46 0.30 39.97 15.19
N GLY A 47 -0.64 40.09 16.13
CA GLY A 47 -1.15 38.99 16.94
C GLY A 47 -1.90 37.94 16.12
N PHE A 48 -2.48 38.31 14.98
CA PHE A 48 -3.12 37.38 14.04
C PHE A 48 -2.13 36.67 13.11
N LEU A 49 -1.09 37.37 12.64
CA LEU A 49 -0.10 36.84 11.69
C LEU A 49 1.00 35.97 12.34
N LEU A 50 1.43 36.31 13.56
CA LEU A 50 2.46 35.54 14.29
C LEU A 50 2.12 34.06 14.50
N PRO A 51 0.92 33.67 15.00
CA PRO A 51 0.60 32.26 15.22
C PRO A 51 0.59 31.48 13.89
N ASP A 52 0.12 32.08 12.80
CA ASP A 52 0.09 31.42 11.48
C ASP A 52 1.50 31.04 11.00
N LEU A 53 2.47 31.95 11.17
CA LEU A 53 3.88 31.68 10.82
C LEU A 53 4.51 30.58 11.68
N THR A 54 4.21 30.55 12.98
CA THR A 54 4.72 29.49 13.87
C THR A 54 4.13 28.12 13.54
N LEU A 55 2.84 28.07 13.19
CA LEU A 55 2.16 26.85 12.76
C LEU A 55 2.75 26.30 11.47
N ARG A 56 3.04 27.15 10.49
CA ARG A 56 3.68 26.74 9.22
C ARG A 56 5.07 26.15 9.44
N ARG A 57 5.90 26.82 10.23
CA ARG A 57 7.25 26.32 10.56
C ARG A 57 7.19 24.97 11.29
N GLU A 58 6.28 24.83 12.24
CA GLU A 58 6.15 23.57 12.97
C GLU A 58 5.59 22.45 12.08
N ALA A 59 4.68 22.76 11.15
CA ALA A 59 4.23 21.83 10.14
C ALA A 59 5.38 21.37 9.22
N GLU A 60 6.23 22.28 8.75
CA GLU A 60 7.41 21.94 7.93
C GLU A 60 8.40 21.06 8.69
N LEU A 61 8.66 21.37 9.97
CA LEU A 61 9.54 20.56 10.81
C LEU A 61 8.98 19.13 11.00
N ARG A 62 7.67 19.01 11.25
CA ARG A 62 7.01 17.69 11.36
C ARG A 62 7.03 16.93 10.04
N ARG A 63 6.83 17.60 8.90
CA ARG A 63 6.95 16.96 7.56
C ARG A 63 8.36 16.45 7.32
N ARG A 64 9.39 17.21 7.72
CA ARG A 64 10.79 16.76 7.61
C ARG A 64 11.07 15.55 8.49
N ASP A 65 10.61 15.56 9.74
CA ASP A 65 10.72 14.42 10.65
C ASP A 65 10.02 13.18 10.09
N PHE A 66 8.81 13.35 9.55
CA PHE A 66 8.05 12.28 8.91
C PHE A 66 8.85 11.64 7.76
N ARG A 67 9.47 12.45 6.89
CA ARG A 67 10.29 11.93 5.78
C ARG A 67 11.47 11.08 6.25
N HIS A 68 12.09 11.44 7.38
CA HIS A 68 13.18 10.65 7.94
C HIS A 68 12.68 9.26 8.38
N VAL A 69 11.52 9.21 9.04
CA VAL A 69 10.91 7.95 9.49
C VAL A 69 10.38 7.11 8.33
N VAL A 70 9.89 7.74 7.25
CA VAL A 70 9.52 7.02 6.03
C VAL A 70 10.73 6.29 5.43
N GLY A 71 11.94 6.89 5.50
CA GLY A 71 13.16 6.21 5.09
C GLY A 71 13.36 4.88 5.84
N SER A 72 13.37 4.92 7.18
CA SER A 72 13.47 3.69 8.00
C SER A 72 12.32 2.71 7.76
N PHE A 73 11.10 3.21 7.54
CA PHE A 73 9.96 2.38 7.18
C PHE A 73 10.21 1.62 5.87
N LEU A 74 10.73 2.28 4.84
CA LEU A 74 11.04 1.65 3.56
C LEU A 74 12.17 0.63 3.65
N ASP A 75 13.18 0.88 4.46
CA ASP A 75 14.24 -0.11 4.75
C ASP A 75 13.64 -1.37 5.38
N LEU A 76 12.72 -1.20 6.34
CA LEU A 76 11.98 -2.31 6.94
C LEU A 76 11.11 -3.04 5.91
N VAL A 77 10.40 -2.31 5.04
CA VAL A 77 9.60 -2.93 3.96
C VAL A 77 10.49 -3.77 3.04
N ALA A 78 11.64 -3.25 2.63
CA ALA A 78 12.60 -3.97 1.80
C ALA A 78 13.09 -5.25 2.50
N MET A 79 13.41 -5.18 3.79
CA MET A 79 13.80 -6.35 4.58
C MET A 79 12.67 -7.39 4.69
N ASN A 80 11.42 -6.95 4.82
CA ASN A 80 10.24 -7.82 4.85
C ASN A 80 10.01 -8.53 3.49
N LEU A 81 10.17 -7.80 2.39
CA LEU A 81 10.06 -8.32 1.04
C LEU A 81 11.16 -9.34 0.73
N ALA A 82 12.40 -9.06 1.15
CA ALA A 82 13.52 -10.01 1.02
C ALA A 82 13.26 -11.33 1.78
N GLY A 83 12.45 -11.28 2.84
CA GLY A 83 11.95 -12.46 3.55
C GLY A 83 10.82 -13.22 2.84
N GLY A 84 10.46 -12.84 1.61
CA GLY A 84 9.42 -13.49 0.81
C GLY A 84 7.99 -13.06 1.16
N ARG A 85 7.79 -12.02 1.97
CA ARG A 85 6.45 -11.49 2.24
C ARG A 85 5.90 -10.78 1.01
N GLY A 86 4.58 -10.86 0.82
CA GLY A 86 3.88 -10.07 -0.19
C GLY A 86 3.97 -8.56 0.12
N LEU A 87 3.81 -7.74 -0.91
CA LEU A 87 3.93 -6.28 -0.78
C LEU A 87 2.94 -5.68 0.24
N PRO A 88 1.64 -6.02 0.24
CA PRO A 88 0.71 -5.55 1.27
C PRO A 88 1.10 -5.96 2.69
N GLU A 89 1.55 -7.21 2.87
CA GLU A 89 1.95 -7.75 4.17
C GLU A 89 3.23 -7.09 4.68
N ALA A 90 4.20 -6.85 3.79
CA ALA A 90 5.46 -6.17 4.12
C ALA A 90 5.22 -4.72 4.58
N LEU A 91 4.32 -3.98 3.92
CA LEU A 91 3.93 -2.63 4.32
C LEU A 91 3.30 -2.61 5.73
N MET A 92 2.35 -3.51 5.98
CA MET A 92 1.71 -3.64 7.30
C MET A 92 2.73 -4.02 8.38
N ALA A 93 3.57 -5.01 8.12
CA ALA A 93 4.58 -5.47 9.07
C ALA A 93 5.62 -4.38 9.37
N ALA A 94 6.12 -3.66 8.36
CA ALA A 94 7.04 -2.55 8.56
C ALA A 94 6.41 -1.41 9.37
N SER A 95 5.14 -1.08 9.09
CA SER A 95 4.41 -0.05 9.85
C SER A 95 4.18 -0.44 11.31
N SER A 96 4.38 -1.74 11.64
CA SER A 96 4.19 -2.25 12.98
C SER A 96 5.37 -1.96 13.94
N PHE A 97 6.53 -1.58 13.38
CA PHE A 97 7.76 -1.35 14.14
C PHE A 97 7.86 0.07 14.69
N GLY A 98 7.79 0.18 16.02
CA GLY A 98 7.95 1.44 16.75
C GLY A 98 6.66 2.24 16.91
N ASP A 99 6.67 3.14 17.90
CA ASP A 99 5.51 3.93 18.33
C ASP A 99 5.60 5.41 17.91
N HIS A 100 6.52 5.73 16.99
CA HIS A 100 6.64 7.09 16.47
C HIS A 100 5.35 7.51 15.76
N TRP A 101 4.99 8.79 15.89
CA TRP A 101 3.72 9.30 15.38
C TRP A 101 3.51 9.01 13.89
N ALA A 102 4.58 9.09 13.08
CA ALA A 102 4.55 8.79 11.65
C ALA A 102 4.20 7.32 11.39
N MET A 103 4.79 6.41 12.17
CA MET A 103 4.56 4.98 12.04
C MET A 103 3.14 4.59 12.47
N VAL A 104 2.63 5.21 13.53
CA VAL A 104 1.23 5.03 13.96
C VAL A 104 0.27 5.51 12.87
N ARG A 105 0.52 6.66 12.24
CA ARG A 105 -0.31 7.18 11.15
C ARG A 105 -0.28 6.28 9.92
N LEU A 106 0.89 5.77 9.54
CA LEU A 106 1.02 4.79 8.45
C LEU A 106 0.23 3.51 8.76
N ARG A 107 0.38 2.97 9.96
CA ARG A 107 -0.33 1.77 10.41
C ARG A 107 -1.84 1.96 10.40
N GLN A 108 -2.33 3.10 10.88
CA GLN A 108 -3.75 3.45 10.86
C GLN A 108 -4.27 3.57 9.42
N ALA A 109 -3.53 4.23 8.53
CA ALA A 109 -3.91 4.34 7.13
C ALA A 109 -4.02 2.95 6.47
N LEU A 110 -3.01 2.10 6.67
CA LEU A 110 -2.97 0.74 6.13
C LEU A 110 -4.05 -0.17 6.74
N SER A 111 -4.31 -0.08 8.04
CA SER A 111 -5.37 -0.86 8.69
C SER A 111 -6.75 -0.44 8.21
N ASN A 112 -6.97 0.86 8.03
CA ASN A 112 -8.24 1.39 7.53
C ASN A 112 -8.46 1.00 6.07
N ALA A 113 -7.40 1.01 5.25
CA ALA A 113 -7.46 0.55 3.86
C ALA A 113 -8.03 -0.87 3.75
N ARG A 114 -7.55 -1.77 4.61
CA ARG A 114 -8.02 -3.17 4.66
C ARG A 114 -9.51 -3.28 5.01
N ILE A 115 -10.02 -2.41 5.89
CA ILE A 115 -11.44 -2.37 6.25
C ILE A 115 -12.29 -1.81 5.11
N MET A 116 -11.77 -0.79 4.41
CA MET A 116 -12.46 -0.10 3.31
C MET A 116 -12.32 -0.80 1.95
N GLY A 117 -11.53 -1.87 1.86
CA GLY A 117 -11.24 -2.56 0.60
C GLY A 117 -10.34 -1.77 -0.36
N TRP A 118 -9.59 -0.79 0.14
CA TRP A 118 -8.62 -0.04 -0.65
C TRP A 118 -7.26 -0.74 -0.67
N THR A 119 -6.50 -0.50 -1.72
CA THR A 119 -5.14 -0.98 -1.79
C THR A 119 -4.24 -0.23 -0.78
N PRO A 120 -3.16 -0.87 -0.29
CA PRO A 120 -2.22 -0.22 0.63
C PRO A 120 -1.66 1.10 0.09
N TRP A 121 -1.27 1.14 -1.19
CA TRP A 121 -0.70 2.34 -1.81
C TRP A 121 -1.73 3.46 -2.01
N GLU A 122 -3.00 3.16 -2.27
CA GLU A 122 -4.05 4.19 -2.28
C GLU A 122 -4.17 4.88 -0.92
N SER A 123 -4.12 4.11 0.17
CA SER A 123 -4.16 4.67 1.53
C SER A 123 -2.94 5.52 1.87
N ILE A 124 -1.76 5.15 1.38
CA ILE A 124 -0.52 5.92 1.52
C ILE A 124 -0.62 7.22 0.71
N SER A 125 -1.17 7.17 -0.50
CA SER A 125 -1.42 8.36 -1.33
C SER A 125 -2.37 9.33 -0.65
N GLN A 126 -3.46 8.80 -0.08
CA GLN A 126 -4.44 9.58 0.67
C GLN A 126 -3.82 10.21 1.93
N LEU A 127 -3.02 9.46 2.68
CA LEU A 127 -2.27 9.99 3.82
C LEU A 127 -1.31 11.10 3.40
N GLY A 128 -0.64 10.96 2.26
CA GLY A 128 0.23 12.00 1.68
C GLY A 128 -0.53 13.27 1.35
N LYS A 129 -1.75 13.17 0.78
CA LYS A 129 -2.63 14.32 0.52
C LYS A 129 -3.08 15.00 1.82
N GLU A 130 -3.48 14.22 2.82
CA GLU A 130 -3.93 14.74 4.13
C GLU A 130 -2.82 15.47 4.89
N LEU A 131 -1.59 14.94 4.83
CA LEU A 131 -0.43 15.52 5.50
C LEU A 131 0.29 16.60 4.66
N GLY A 132 -0.01 16.69 3.36
CA GLY A 132 0.69 17.54 2.39
C GLY A 132 2.15 17.11 2.17
N ILE A 133 2.41 15.82 2.09
CA ILE A 133 3.74 15.25 1.88
C ILE A 133 3.73 14.61 0.49
N ASP A 134 4.34 15.28 -0.48
CA ASP A 134 4.34 14.83 -1.88
C ASP A 134 5.17 13.56 -2.07
N GLU A 135 6.22 13.36 -1.27
CA GLU A 135 7.06 12.16 -1.33
C GLU A 135 6.29 10.87 -1.00
N LEU A 136 5.26 10.95 -0.14
CA LEU A 136 4.35 9.83 0.13
C LEU A 136 3.48 9.50 -1.08
N ARG A 137 3.09 10.52 -1.84
CA ARG A 137 2.25 10.36 -3.04
C ARG A 137 3.08 9.74 -4.16
N ASP A 138 4.31 10.19 -4.35
CA ASP A 138 5.24 9.63 -5.31
C ASP A 138 5.58 8.17 -4.97
N LEU A 139 5.83 7.88 -3.69
CA LEU A 139 6.01 6.52 -3.19
C LEU A 139 4.79 5.64 -3.49
N ALA A 140 3.58 6.13 -3.20
CA ALA A 140 2.36 5.40 -3.47
C ALA A 140 2.19 5.07 -4.96
N SER A 141 2.52 6.01 -5.85
CA SER A 141 2.50 5.77 -7.30
C SER A 141 3.50 4.69 -7.72
N ALA A 142 4.72 4.70 -7.17
CA ALA A 142 5.70 3.65 -7.44
C ALA A 142 5.24 2.27 -6.94
N LEU A 143 4.66 2.21 -5.73
CA LEU A 143 4.11 0.98 -5.15
C LEU A 143 2.91 0.45 -5.94
N ALA A 144 2.06 1.33 -6.47
CA ALA A 144 0.92 0.95 -7.30
C ALA A 144 1.36 0.22 -8.58
N LEU A 145 2.38 0.76 -9.25
CA LEU A 145 2.96 0.16 -10.45
C LEU A 145 3.57 -1.21 -10.15
N ALA A 146 4.43 -1.28 -9.11
CA ALA A 146 5.06 -2.53 -8.70
C ALA A 146 4.03 -3.59 -8.26
N GLY A 147 2.95 -3.16 -7.59
CA GLY A 147 1.85 -4.03 -7.17
C GLY A 147 1.09 -4.63 -8.35
N ASP A 148 0.77 -3.83 -9.36
CA ASP A 148 0.07 -4.30 -10.57
C ASP A 148 0.96 -5.27 -11.38
N GLU A 149 2.23 -4.92 -11.59
CA GLU A 149 3.19 -5.80 -12.27
C GLU A 149 3.36 -7.13 -11.53
N GLY A 150 3.53 -7.09 -10.20
CA GLY A 150 3.63 -8.29 -9.38
C GLY A 150 2.38 -9.16 -9.43
N ALA A 151 1.19 -8.54 -9.43
CA ALA A 151 -0.08 -9.27 -9.55
C ALA A 151 -0.22 -9.97 -10.91
N ARG A 152 0.19 -9.31 -12.00
CA ARG A 152 0.18 -9.88 -13.37
C ARG A 152 1.18 -11.03 -13.53
N ILE A 153 2.39 -10.89 -12.99
CA ILE A 153 3.39 -11.96 -13.02
C ILE A 153 2.86 -13.19 -12.28
N ARG A 154 2.30 -12.99 -11.08
CA ARG A 154 1.73 -14.07 -10.27
C ARG A 154 0.59 -14.78 -11.01
N SER A 155 -0.34 -14.04 -11.64
CA SER A 155 -1.45 -14.65 -12.38
C SER A 155 -0.98 -15.44 -13.60
N SER A 156 0.01 -14.93 -14.34
CA SER A 156 0.62 -15.63 -15.47
C SER A 156 1.30 -16.95 -15.03
N LEU A 157 2.07 -16.91 -13.94
CA LEU A 157 2.70 -18.11 -13.37
C LEU A 157 1.67 -19.15 -12.92
N MET A 158 0.57 -18.73 -12.29
CA MET A 158 -0.51 -19.64 -11.90
C MET A 158 -1.17 -20.30 -13.11
N ALA A 159 -1.48 -19.52 -14.16
CA ALA A 159 -2.04 -20.05 -15.39
C ALA A 159 -1.09 -21.05 -16.07
N ARG A 160 0.22 -20.76 -16.06
CA ARG A 160 1.24 -21.67 -16.60
C ARG A 160 1.35 -22.95 -15.79
N ALA A 161 1.37 -22.86 -14.47
CA ALA A 161 1.39 -24.03 -13.58
C ALA A 161 0.16 -24.92 -13.80
N GLU A 162 -1.02 -24.33 -13.95
CA GLU A 162 -2.26 -25.05 -14.25
C GLU A 162 -2.22 -25.75 -15.62
N SER A 163 -1.67 -25.07 -16.65
CA SER A 163 -1.45 -25.66 -17.97
C SER A 163 -0.49 -26.85 -17.93
N MET A 164 0.62 -26.75 -17.18
CA MET A 164 1.56 -27.86 -17.02
C MET A 164 0.90 -29.05 -16.32
N ARG A 165 0.15 -28.81 -15.24
CA ARG A 165 -0.58 -29.85 -14.52
C ARG A 165 -1.63 -30.54 -15.39
N ARG A 166 -2.36 -29.78 -16.24
CA ARG A 166 -3.27 -30.36 -17.24
C ARG A 166 -2.56 -31.23 -18.27
N LYS A 167 -1.41 -30.79 -18.76
CA LYS A 167 -0.63 -31.57 -19.72
C LYS A 167 -0.16 -32.89 -19.13
N GLU A 168 0.35 -32.86 -17.90
CA GLU A 168 0.79 -34.07 -17.18
C GLU A 168 -0.36 -35.10 -17.05
N LEU A 169 -1.59 -34.64 -16.76
CA LEU A 169 -2.77 -35.51 -16.72
C LEU A 169 -3.08 -36.13 -18.10
N VAL A 170 -3.05 -35.33 -19.16
CA VAL A 170 -3.30 -35.82 -20.54
C VAL A 170 -2.21 -36.81 -20.98
N ASP A 171 -0.94 -36.55 -20.63
CA ASP A 171 0.17 -37.44 -20.98
C ASP A 171 0.01 -38.81 -20.26
N VAL A 172 -0.43 -38.81 -18.99
CA VAL A 172 -0.75 -40.05 -18.24
C VAL A 172 -1.95 -40.80 -18.84
N GLU A 173 -3.02 -40.08 -19.19
CA GLU A 173 -4.19 -40.68 -19.85
C GLU A 173 -3.85 -41.22 -21.25
N GLY A 174 -3.02 -40.51 -21.99
CA GLY A 174 -2.53 -40.91 -23.31
C GLY A 174 -1.71 -42.19 -23.27
N ALA A 175 -0.81 -42.33 -22.29
CA ALA A 175 -0.04 -43.56 -22.08
C ALA A 175 -0.93 -44.78 -21.76
N ALA A 176 -2.04 -44.57 -21.04
CA ALA A 176 -3.03 -45.63 -20.83
C ALA A 176 -3.83 -45.95 -22.11
N GLY A 177 -4.10 -44.96 -22.96
CA GLY A 177 -4.75 -45.14 -24.26
C GLY A 177 -3.91 -45.95 -25.26
N GLU A 178 -2.59 -45.77 -25.26
CA GLU A 178 -1.65 -46.53 -26.08
C GLU A 178 -1.70 -48.04 -25.78
N SER A 179 -1.90 -48.42 -24.52
CA SER A 179 -2.11 -49.83 -24.10
C SER A 179 -3.34 -50.45 -24.78
N SER A 180 -4.44 -49.70 -24.88
CA SER A 180 -5.68 -50.20 -25.52
C SER A 180 -5.52 -50.42 -27.02
N GLN A 181 -4.71 -49.61 -27.70
CA GLN A 181 -4.48 -49.78 -29.14
C GLN A 181 -3.67 -51.05 -29.45
N SER A 182 -2.69 -51.36 -28.59
CA SER A 182 -1.93 -52.61 -28.67
C SER A 182 -2.82 -53.85 -28.51
N MET A 183 -3.83 -53.76 -27.62
CA MET A 183 -4.78 -54.82 -27.35
C MET A 183 -5.71 -55.10 -28.55
N LEU A 184 -6.19 -54.06 -29.23
CA LEU A 184 -6.98 -54.21 -30.46
C LEU A 184 -6.18 -54.90 -31.58
N MET A 185 -4.90 -54.54 -31.72
CA MET A 185 -4.04 -55.12 -32.75
C MET A 185 -3.72 -56.60 -32.49
N ALA A 186 -3.52 -56.97 -31.22
CA ALA A 186 -3.37 -58.37 -30.81
C ALA A 186 -4.64 -59.21 -31.10
N GLN A 187 -5.83 -58.64 -30.88
CA GLN A 187 -7.10 -59.32 -31.14
C GLN A 187 -7.33 -59.58 -32.64
N LEU A 188 -6.97 -58.62 -33.51
CA LEU A 188 -7.01 -58.79 -34.97
C LEU A 188 -6.11 -59.93 -35.45
N LEU A 189 -4.87 -60.03 -34.93
CA LEU A 189 -3.94 -61.13 -35.24
C LEU A 189 -4.51 -62.49 -34.84
N MET A 190 -5.10 -62.59 -33.64
CA MET A 190 -5.77 -63.81 -33.17
C MET A 190 -6.90 -64.25 -34.11
N CYS A 191 -7.76 -63.33 -34.54
CA CYS A 191 -8.83 -63.62 -35.49
C CYS A 191 -8.29 -64.16 -36.83
N ILE A 192 -7.22 -63.57 -37.37
CA ILE A 192 -6.59 -64.03 -38.61
C ILE A 192 -6.03 -65.45 -38.44
N ALA A 193 -5.33 -65.73 -37.33
CA ALA A 193 -4.79 -67.06 -37.05
C ALA A 193 -5.89 -68.14 -36.99
N PHE A 194 -7.02 -67.83 -36.37
CA PHE A 194 -8.17 -68.72 -36.30
C PHE A 194 -8.80 -68.98 -37.68
N LEU A 195 -8.94 -67.96 -38.52
CA LEU A 195 -9.42 -68.09 -39.89
C LEU A 195 -8.50 -68.99 -40.74
N VAL A 196 -7.18 -68.85 -40.61
CA VAL A 196 -6.21 -69.71 -41.29
C VAL A 196 -6.34 -71.16 -40.83
N PHE A 197 -6.49 -71.37 -39.52
CA PHE A 197 -6.69 -72.71 -38.95
C PHE A 197 -7.98 -73.37 -39.46
N LEU A 198 -9.07 -72.60 -39.62
CA LEU A 198 -10.34 -73.08 -40.19
C LEU A 198 -10.27 -73.32 -41.71
N ALA A 199 -9.49 -72.52 -42.43
CA ALA A 199 -9.31 -72.67 -43.88
C ALA A 199 -8.46 -73.91 -44.23
N TYR A 200 -7.48 -74.26 -43.39
CA TYR A 200 -6.60 -75.42 -43.61
C TYR A 200 -7.37 -76.75 -43.85
N PRO A 201 -8.32 -77.18 -43.00
CA PRO A 201 -9.09 -78.39 -43.22
C PRO A 201 -10.07 -78.28 -44.41
N ALA A 202 -10.54 -77.08 -44.74
CA ALA A 202 -11.43 -76.87 -45.88
C ALA A 202 -10.69 -77.06 -47.21
N VAL A 203 -9.45 -76.57 -47.31
CA VAL A 203 -8.61 -76.76 -48.50
C VAL A 203 -8.15 -78.22 -48.60
N SER A 204 -7.84 -78.88 -47.48
CA SER A 204 -7.44 -80.29 -47.50
C SER A 204 -8.57 -81.27 -47.80
N GLN A 205 -9.83 -80.83 -47.80
CA GLN A 205 -10.98 -81.66 -48.19
C GLN A 205 -11.42 -81.43 -49.65
N LEU A 206 -10.86 -80.42 -50.33
CA LEU A 206 -11.18 -80.04 -51.71
C LEU A 206 -10.14 -80.48 -52.74
N GLY A 207 -9.08 -81.18 -52.34
CA GLY A 207 -8.09 -81.82 -53.22
C GLY A 207 -7.89 -83.28 -52.84
#